data_AF-A0A1Q3JGN6-F1
#
_entry.id   AF-A0A1Q3JGN6-F1
#
_cell.length_a   1.000
_cell.length_b   1.000
_cell.length_c   1.000
_cell.angle_alpha   90.00
_cell.angle_beta   90.00
_cell.angle_gamma   90.00
#
_symmetry.space_group_name_H-M   'P 1'
#
loop_
_entity.id
_entity.type
_entity.pdbx_description
1 polymer ?
#
loop_
_entity_poly.entity_id
_entity_poly.type
_entity_poly.pdbx_seq_one_letter_code
_entity_poly.pdbx_strand_id
1 'polypeptide(L)' 'MRRRKTGLPMTFMSRLSSLGPSEADIRAEIWKLGARHRGEPLAGALDELKAPQVPAGRSVLLRACVETLRAR' A
#
# COMPACT_ATOMS: atom_id res chain seq x y z
N MET A 1 16.34 27.61 -22.25
CA MET A 1 16.69 27.14 -20.89
C MET A 1 15.81 25.95 -20.52
N ARG A 2 16.34 24.72 -20.54
CA ARG A 2 15.61 23.48 -20.18
C ARG A 2 15.63 23.28 -18.66
N ARG A 3 14.49 23.41 -17.96
CA ARG A 3 14.34 22.93 -16.58
C ARG A 3 13.84 21.48 -16.61
N ARG A 4 14.76 20.54 -16.37
CA ARG A 4 14.43 19.13 -16.08
C ARG A 4 13.78 19.07 -14.69
N LYS A 5 12.51 18.69 -14.60
CA LYS A 5 11.89 18.29 -13.33
C LYS A 5 12.41 16.90 -12.98
N THR A 6 13.45 16.87 -12.16
CA THR A 6 13.92 15.66 -11.49
C THR A 6 12.87 15.27 -10.44
N GLY A 7 12.16 14.16 -10.69
CA GLY A 7 11.37 13.51 -9.67
C GLY A 7 12.31 12.97 -8.59
N LEU A 8 12.21 13.53 -7.39
CA LEU A 8 12.89 12.98 -6.22
C LEU A 8 12.24 11.62 -5.91
N PRO A 9 12.99 10.51 -5.87
CA PRO A 9 12.44 9.27 -5.33
C PRO A 9 12.11 9.51 -3.86
N MET A 10 10.84 9.39 -3.48
CA MET A 10 10.46 9.32 -2.07
C MET A 10 11.05 8.04 -1.49
N THR A 11 12.21 8.18 -0.86
CA THR A 11 12.85 7.17 -0.05
C THR A 11 11.89 6.81 1.08
N PHE A 12 11.21 5.66 0.93
CA PHE A 12 10.45 5.00 1.99
C PHE A 12 11.42 4.63 3.12
N MET A 13 11.65 5.57 4.03
CA MET A 13 12.41 5.35 5.26
C MET A 13 11.58 4.50 6.20
N SER A 14 11.81 3.19 6.14
CA SER A 14 11.56 2.26 7.23
C SER A 14 12.36 2.70 8.46
N ARG A 15 11.69 2.98 9.58
CA ARG A 15 12.31 2.91 10.91
C ARG A 15 11.36 2.26 11.90
N LEU A 16 11.66 0.98 12.16
CA LEU A 16 11.37 0.17 13.34
C LEU A 16 10.34 0.72 14.33
N SER A 17 9.18 0.06 14.40
CA SER A 17 8.53 -0.39 15.65
C SER A 17 7.25 -1.15 15.31
N SER A 18 7.11 -2.35 15.89
CA SER A 18 6.00 -3.31 15.75
C SER A 18 6.18 -4.37 14.64
N LEU A 19 5.77 -5.60 14.93
CA LEU A 19 5.81 -6.81 14.09
C LEU A 19 4.90 -6.73 12.85
N GLY A 20 4.56 -5.54 12.37
CA GLY A 20 3.59 -5.31 11.31
C GLY A 20 3.68 -3.90 10.71
N PRO A 21 2.93 -3.65 9.62
CA PRO A 21 2.88 -2.35 8.95
C PRO A 21 2.33 -1.25 9.86
N SER A 22 2.90 -0.05 9.77
CA SER A 22 2.40 1.13 10.49
C SER A 22 1.04 1.58 9.95
N GLU A 23 0.21 2.21 10.78
CA GLU A 23 -1.02 2.86 10.32
C GLU A 23 -0.79 3.88 9.20
N ALA A 24 0.37 4.55 9.19
CA ALA A 24 0.75 5.45 8.12
C ALA A 24 0.93 4.69 6.79
N ASP A 25 1.59 3.53 6.84
CA ASP A 25 1.81 2.67 5.67
C ASP A 25 0.49 2.10 5.16
N ILE A 26 -0.39 1.66 6.06
CA ILE A 26 -1.72 1.14 5.72
C ILE A 26 -2.55 2.21 5.00
N ARG A 27 -2.62 3.43 5.55
CA ARG A 27 -3.37 4.53 4.92
C ARG A 27 -2.79 4.91 3.55
N ALA A 28 -1.47 4.97 3.44
CA ALA A 28 -0.80 5.25 2.18
C ALA A 28 -1.09 4.17 1.14
N GLU A 29 -1.05 2.89 1.52
CA GLU A 29 -1.33 1.78 0.60
C GLU A 29 -2.82 1.71 0.22
N ILE A 30 -3.77 1.99 1.14
CA ILE A 30 -5.20 2.12 0.80
C ILE A 30 -5.42 3.19 -0.26
N TRP A 31 -4.74 4.34 -0.14
CA TRP A 31 -4.85 5.41 -1.15
C TRP A 31 -4.32 4.95 -2.52
N LYS A 32 -3.18 4.25 -2.54
CA LYS A 32 -2.63 3.67 -3.78
C LYS A 32 -3.57 2.61 -4.38
N LEU A 33 -4.16 1.76 -3.55
CA LEU A 33 -5.13 0.75 -3.97
C LEU A 33 -6.36 1.41 -4.59
N GLY A 34 -6.89 2.47 -3.98
CA GLY A 34 -7.98 3.25 -4.55
C GLY A 34 -7.62 3.86 -5.90
N ALA A 35 -6.42 4.41 -6.03
CA ALA A 35 -5.95 4.95 -7.31
C ALA A 35 -5.78 3.87 -8.40
N ARG A 36 -5.26 2.69 -8.03
CA ARG A 36 -5.01 1.58 -8.97
C ARG A 36 -6.28 0.82 -9.37
N HIS A 37 -7.21 0.67 -8.43
CA HIS A 37 -8.42 -0.13 -8.57
C HIS A 37 -9.68 0.75 -8.67
N ARG A 38 -9.56 1.90 -9.34
CA ARG A 38 -10.68 2.79 -9.74
C ARG A 38 -11.64 3.18 -8.60
N GLY A 39 -11.10 3.45 -7.42
CA GLY A 39 -11.88 3.82 -6.23
C GLY A 39 -12.39 2.64 -5.41
N GLU A 40 -12.04 1.40 -5.77
CA GLU A 40 -12.42 0.18 -5.05
C GLU A 40 -11.21 -0.45 -4.32
N PRO A 41 -10.68 0.20 -3.26
CA PRO A 41 -9.47 -0.26 -2.59
C PRO A 41 -9.63 -1.64 -1.93
N LEU A 42 -10.84 -1.98 -1.45
CA LEU A 42 -11.10 -3.28 -0.80
C LEU A 42 -11.10 -4.43 -1.81
N ALA A 43 -11.81 -4.27 -2.92
CA ALA A 43 -11.83 -5.26 -4.00
C ALA A 43 -10.42 -5.44 -4.57
N GLY A 44 -9.71 -4.34 -4.80
CA GLY A 44 -8.33 -4.34 -5.27
C GLY A 44 -7.35 -5.03 -4.34
N ALA A 45 -7.46 -4.81 -3.02
CA ALA A 45 -6.60 -5.49 -2.04
C ALA A 45 -6.84 -7.01 -2.03
N LEU A 46 -8.11 -7.43 -2.14
CA LEU A 46 -8.47 -8.84 -2.20
C LEU A 46 -7.99 -9.50 -3.50
N ASP A 47 -8.08 -8.80 -4.63
CA ASP A 47 -7.57 -9.28 -5.91
C ASP A 47 -6.05 -9.42 -5.89
N GLU A 48 -5.34 -8.41 -5.39
CA GLU A 48 -3.88 -8.48 -5.22
C GLU A 48 -3.48 -9.63 -4.28
N LEU A 49 -4.24 -9.91 -3.20
CA LEU A 49 -3.97 -11.04 -2.30
C LEU A 49 -4.20 -12.42 -2.94
N LYS A 50 -5.07 -12.53 -3.95
CA LYS A 50 -5.30 -13.77 -4.69
C LYS A 50 -4.19 -14.05 -5.71
N ALA A 51 -3.35 -13.07 -6.02
CA ALA A 51 -2.26 -13.27 -6.96
C ALA A 51 -1.30 -14.38 -6.44
N PRO A 52 -0.88 -15.32 -7.31
CA PRO A 52 -0.12 -16.50 -6.89
C PRO A 52 1.28 -16.20 -6.35
N GLN A 53 1.79 -14.97 -6.51
CA GLN A 53 3.15 -14.58 -6.10
C GLN A 53 3.18 -13.24 -5.34
N VAL A 54 2.34 -13.09 -4.32
CA VAL A 54 2.46 -11.93 -3.42
C VAL A 54 3.62 -12.16 -2.44
N PRO A 55 4.64 -11.28 -2.40
CA PRO A 55 5.71 -11.37 -1.41
C PRO A 55 5.14 -11.30 0.01
N ALA A 56 5.71 -12.06 0.95
CA ALA A 56 5.20 -12.18 2.32
C ALA A 56 5.00 -10.83 3.03
N GLY A 57 5.94 -9.88 2.88
CA GLY A 57 5.77 -8.54 3.44
C GLY A 57 4.60 -7.76 2.84
N ARG A 58 4.34 -7.95 1.54
CA ARG A 58 3.22 -7.31 0.84
C ARG A 58 1.88 -7.94 1.21
N SER A 59 1.83 -9.25 1.43
CA SER A 59 0.59 -9.92 1.87
C SER A 59 0.18 -9.49 3.28
N VAL A 60 1.13 -9.27 4.19
CA VAL A 60 0.85 -8.71 5.53
C VAL A 60 0.25 -7.30 5.41
N LEU A 61 0.87 -6.43 4.61
CA LEU A 61 0.35 -5.06 4.39
C LEU A 61 -1.04 -5.06 3.76
N LEU A 62 -1.28 -5.89 2.74
CA LEU A 62 -2.59 -6.00 2.09
C LEU A 62 -3.66 -6.53 3.05
N ARG A 63 -3.34 -7.51 3.90
CA ARG A 63 -4.27 -8.01 4.93
C ARG A 63 -4.65 -6.93 5.92
N ALA A 64 -3.67 -6.16 6.42
CA ALA A 64 -3.94 -5.03 7.32
C ALA A 64 -4.81 -3.95 6.64
N CYS A 65 -4.61 -3.70 5.33
CA CYS A 65 -5.49 -2.82 4.56
C CYS A 65 -6.93 -3.37 4.49
N VAL A 66 -7.11 -4.66 4.21
CA VAL A 66 -8.43 -5.31 4.15
C VAL A 66 -9.14 -5.23 5.49
N GLU A 67 -8.46 -5.54 6.59
CA GLU A 67 -9.02 -5.45 7.95
C GLU A 67 -9.48 -4.02 8.26
N THR A 68 -8.63 -3.03 7.98
CA THR A 68 -8.95 -1.60 8.17
C THR A 68 -10.14 -1.16 7.33
N LEU A 69 -10.24 -1.61 6.08
CA LEU A 69 -11.33 -1.25 5.17
C LEU A 69 -12.66 -1.93 5.52
N ARG A 70 -12.62 -3.11 6.15
CA ARG A 70 -13.83 -3.83 6.64
C ARG A 70 -14.35 -3.30 7.97
N ALA A 71 -13.49 -2.70 8.78
CA ALA A 71 -13.85 -2.08 10.05
C ALA A 71 -14.45 -0.67 9.90
N ARG A 72 -14.43 -0.11 8.69
CA ARG A 72 -15.03 1.18 8.33
C ARG A 72 -16.45 1.00 7.84
#